data_AF-A0A7S1N9T2-F1
#
_entry.id   AF-A0A7S1N9T2-F1
#
_cell.length_a   1.000
_cell.length_b   1.000
_cell.length_c   1.000
_cell.angle_alpha   90.00
_cell.angle_beta   90.00
_cell.angle_gamma   90.00
#
_symmetry.space_group_name_H-M   'P 1'
#
loop_
_entity.id
_entity.type
_entity.pdbx_description
1 polymer ?
#
loop_
_entity_poly.entity_id
_entity_poly.type
_entity_poly.pdbx_seq_one_letter_code
_entity_poly.pdbx_strand_id
1 'polypeptide(L)'
;SCLPTESLNIQSRATVALTVARDTASTHVDRSWDHQTPSMPLPTLAQPSAVGGSAGPSCPVHSTYVPSRLETRWTQGIALFASQDPQWTAGCAAARADEDRIDEWLLFCNRRVAEPNALDVDQALLPDVLSHFKITPAAHGAPDCPTHTRYIPIEPLAVALRHPKFPCWVPKPRVVNGRKHTNLRPLLFSTDWLVFVPPSLMGPPRRSYFFDLGSTYFDQGVNGMADSLQGFLHKYRLLSGVEFDEIFAWEAKALSHTDYWRRVDLNMSHKMHFYNTPVSPVLTSSMSALRMIQTLAHPDDFVVFKLDIDDTPTEVEMILTILQTPSLISLIDEVFWEHHVKGSPVQ
;
A
#
# COMPACT_ATOMS: atom_id res chain seq x y z
N SER A 1 -16.93 -45.34 -0.15
CA SER A 1 -15.60 -45.96 -0.06
C SER A 1 -14.67 -44.98 0.64
N CYS A 2 -14.32 -45.31 1.90
CA CYS A 2 -13.30 -44.63 2.73
C CYS A 2 -11.91 -44.79 2.07
N LEU A 3 -10.93 -43.88 2.19
CA LEU A 3 -10.08 -43.45 3.33
C LEU A 3 -9.08 -42.37 2.78
N PRO A 4 -8.15 -41.77 3.56
CA PRO A 4 -8.30 -41.00 4.81
C PRO A 4 -7.46 -39.68 4.80
N THR A 5 -7.60 -38.94 5.90
CA THR A 5 -6.86 -37.75 6.32
C THR A 5 -5.35 -37.96 6.49
N GLU A 6 -4.54 -37.00 6.00
CA GLU A 6 -3.26 -36.64 6.62
C GLU A 6 -3.23 -35.15 6.93
N SER A 7 -2.91 -34.87 8.19
CA SER A 7 -2.74 -33.58 8.83
C SER A 7 -1.48 -32.86 8.32
N LEU A 8 -1.67 -31.69 7.71
CA LEU A 8 -0.59 -30.73 7.44
C LEU A 8 -0.77 -29.51 8.34
N ASN A 9 0.05 -29.50 9.38
CA ASN A 9 0.26 -28.40 10.29
C ASN A 9 1.04 -27.32 9.52
N ILE A 10 0.35 -26.28 9.03
CA ILE A 10 0.96 -25.16 8.29
C ILE A 10 0.71 -23.89 9.08
N GLN A 11 1.81 -23.30 9.57
CA GLN A 11 1.82 -21.98 10.19
C GLN A 11 1.27 -20.94 9.21
N SER A 12 0.20 -20.29 9.61
CA SER A 12 -0.53 -19.29 8.84
C SER A 12 0.20 -17.94 8.85
N ARG A 13 0.69 -17.50 7.69
CA ARG A 13 0.81 -16.09 7.30
C ARG A 13 0.36 -15.97 5.85
N ALA A 14 -0.42 -14.94 5.56
CA ALA A 14 -1.24 -14.83 4.36
C ALA A 14 -0.43 -14.93 3.05
N THR A 15 -0.77 -15.91 2.23
CA THR A 15 -0.39 -15.98 0.82
C THR A 15 -1.63 -15.63 0.00
N VAL A 16 -1.70 -14.42 -0.56
CA VAL A 16 -2.64 -14.13 -1.65
C VAL A 16 -1.98 -14.66 -2.93
N ALA A 17 -2.52 -15.74 -3.47
CA ALA A 17 -2.07 -16.32 -4.72
C ALA A 17 -2.57 -15.47 -5.90
N LEU A 18 -1.75 -14.54 -6.38
CA LEU A 18 -1.96 -13.92 -7.70
C LEU A 18 -1.54 -14.93 -8.78
N THR A 19 -2.52 -15.45 -9.51
CA THR A 19 -2.28 -16.25 -10.72
C THR A 19 -2.09 -15.30 -11.90
N VAL A 20 -0.83 -15.06 -12.29
CA VAL A 20 -0.52 -14.33 -13.53
C VAL A 20 -0.58 -15.31 -14.70
N ALA A 21 -1.59 -15.18 -15.55
CA ALA A 21 -1.63 -15.87 -16.84
C ALA A 21 -0.52 -15.31 -17.75
N ARG A 22 0.47 -16.14 -18.08
CA ARG A 22 1.50 -15.81 -19.08
C ARG A 22 0.95 -16.02 -20.48
N ASP A 23 0.71 -14.94 -21.21
CA ASP A 23 0.62 -14.99 -22.67
C ASP A 23 2.02 -14.90 -23.27
N THR A 24 2.42 -15.96 -23.97
CA THR A 24 3.68 -16.05 -24.71
C THR A 24 3.53 -15.41 -26.08
N ALA A 25 4.17 -14.25 -26.28
CA ALA A 25 4.47 -13.73 -27.61
C ALA A 25 5.99 -13.49 -27.72
N SER A 26 6.67 -14.40 -28.42
CA SER A 26 8.09 -14.31 -28.73
C SER A 26 8.37 -13.15 -29.68
N THR A 27 9.34 -12.31 -29.36
CA THR A 27 10.14 -11.62 -30.38
C THR A 27 11.60 -11.60 -29.94
N HIS A 28 12.43 -12.22 -30.76
CA HIS A 28 13.89 -12.21 -30.70
C HIS A 28 14.40 -10.77 -30.84
N VAL A 29 15.22 -10.31 -29.89
CA VAL A 29 16.22 -9.27 -30.15
C VAL A 29 17.53 -9.70 -29.48
N ASP A 30 18.49 -9.98 -30.36
CA ASP A 30 19.86 -10.37 -30.08
C ASP A 30 20.70 -9.11 -29.83
N ARG A 31 21.29 -8.97 -28.63
CA ARG A 31 22.38 -8.02 -28.35
C ARG A 31 23.29 -8.56 -27.26
N SER A 32 24.43 -9.09 -27.69
CA SER A 32 25.59 -9.36 -26.84
C SER A 32 26.22 -8.06 -26.34
N TRP A 33 26.51 -8.02 -25.04
CA TRP A 33 27.48 -7.10 -24.45
C TRP A 33 28.33 -7.90 -23.48
N ASP A 34 29.53 -8.25 -23.93
CA ASP A 34 30.61 -8.82 -23.11
C ASP A 34 31.18 -7.73 -22.20
N HIS A 35 31.05 -7.91 -20.89
CA HIS A 35 31.93 -7.27 -19.92
C HIS A 35 32.40 -8.30 -18.89
N GLN A 36 33.67 -8.69 -19.04
CA GLN A 36 34.43 -9.38 -18.01
C GLN A 36 34.65 -8.43 -16.82
N THR A 37 34.22 -8.84 -15.63
CA THR A 37 34.62 -8.22 -14.36
C THR A 37 35.37 -9.23 -13.49
N PRO A 38 36.48 -8.86 -12.86
CA PRO A 38 37.28 -9.75 -12.04
C PRO A 38 36.62 -10.02 -10.68
N SER A 39 36.68 -11.27 -10.25
CA SER A 39 36.23 -11.74 -8.94
C SER A 39 37.16 -11.25 -7.83
N MET A 40 36.61 -10.52 -6.85
CA MET A 40 37.26 -10.29 -5.55
C MET A 40 36.52 -11.08 -4.46
N PRO A 41 37.23 -11.65 -3.46
CA PRO A 41 36.60 -12.39 -2.38
C PRO A 41 35.88 -11.44 -1.41
N LEU A 42 34.64 -11.81 -1.05
CA LEU A 42 33.83 -11.14 -0.04
C LEU A 42 34.44 -11.28 1.37
N PRO A 43 34.43 -10.23 2.21
CA PRO A 43 34.80 -10.37 3.61
C PRO A 43 33.68 -11.05 4.41
N THR A 44 34.07 -11.98 5.27
CA THR A 44 33.19 -12.65 6.22
C THR A 44 32.65 -11.64 7.25
N LEU A 45 31.36 -11.32 7.18
CA LEU A 45 30.69 -10.49 8.18
C LEU A 45 30.52 -11.27 9.48
N ALA A 46 31.12 -10.77 10.56
CA ALA A 46 30.92 -11.26 11.91
C ALA A 46 29.47 -11.03 12.35
N GLN A 47 28.86 -12.04 12.98
CA GLN A 47 27.53 -11.91 13.59
C GLN A 47 27.59 -10.92 14.76
N PRO A 48 26.67 -9.94 14.84
CA PRO A 48 26.56 -9.10 16.01
C PRO A 48 26.05 -9.92 17.20
N SER A 49 26.75 -9.81 18.32
CA SER A 49 26.37 -10.41 19.60
C SER A 49 25.03 -9.84 20.08
N ALA A 50 24.10 -10.73 20.44
CA ALA A 50 22.80 -10.38 20.99
C ALA A 50 22.95 -9.59 22.29
N VAL A 51 22.51 -8.32 22.28
CA VAL A 51 22.33 -7.53 23.50
C VAL A 51 20.99 -7.95 24.11
N GLY A 52 21.06 -8.58 25.29
CA GLY A 52 19.90 -9.03 26.04
C GLY A 52 19.11 -7.86 26.64
N GLY A 53 18.10 -7.40 25.90
CA GLY A 53 16.94 -6.73 26.49
C GLY A 53 15.90 -7.79 26.82
N SER A 54 15.46 -7.86 28.08
CA SER A 54 14.32 -8.71 28.45
C SER A 54 13.06 -8.12 27.82
N ALA A 55 12.72 -8.59 26.62
CA ALA A 55 11.38 -8.38 26.08
C ALA A 55 10.40 -8.94 27.11
N GLY A 56 9.54 -8.08 27.65
CA GLY A 56 8.42 -8.52 28.48
C GLY A 56 7.63 -9.61 27.72
N PRO A 57 6.83 -10.43 28.43
CA PRO A 57 6.10 -11.52 27.80
C PRO A 57 5.23 -10.99 26.65
N SER A 58 5.66 -11.25 25.41
CA SER A 58 4.94 -10.83 24.22
C SER A 58 3.67 -11.66 24.13
N CYS A 59 2.51 -11.01 24.14
CA CYS A 59 1.24 -11.68 23.92
C CYS A 59 1.18 -12.20 22.49
N PRO A 60 1.19 -13.53 22.27
CA PRO A 60 1.02 -14.05 20.93
C PRO A 60 -0.39 -13.65 20.46
N VAL A 61 -0.47 -13.04 19.28
CA VAL A 61 -1.73 -12.71 18.63
C VAL A 61 -1.80 -13.42 17.29
N HIS A 62 -2.99 -13.90 16.94
CA HIS A 62 -3.29 -14.43 15.61
C HIS A 62 -4.01 -13.35 14.82
N SER A 63 -3.44 -12.95 13.69
CA SER A 63 -4.08 -12.05 12.73
C SER A 63 -4.58 -12.85 11.54
N THR A 64 -5.86 -12.65 11.18
CA THR A 64 -6.46 -13.25 9.99
C THR A 64 -7.11 -12.16 9.15
N TYR A 65 -6.73 -12.09 7.88
CA TYR A 65 -7.40 -11.24 6.90
C TYR A 65 -8.80 -11.77 6.59
N VAL A 66 -9.79 -10.87 6.54
CA VAL A 66 -11.17 -11.16 6.19
C VAL A 66 -11.64 -10.17 5.12
N PRO A 67 -11.93 -10.63 3.89
CA PRO A 67 -12.43 -9.75 2.84
C PRO A 67 -13.87 -9.31 3.13
N SER A 68 -14.24 -8.09 2.76
CA SER A 68 -15.63 -7.64 2.82
C SER A 68 -16.51 -8.33 1.78
N ARG A 69 -17.84 -8.23 1.93
CA ARG A 69 -18.77 -8.68 0.89
C ARG A 69 -18.58 -7.91 -0.41
N LEU A 70 -18.28 -6.61 -0.33
CA LEU A 70 -17.92 -5.82 -1.50
C LEU A 70 -16.72 -6.43 -2.23
N GLU A 71 -15.61 -6.66 -1.54
CA GLU A 71 -14.43 -7.29 -2.14
C GLU A 71 -14.70 -8.69 -2.68
N THR A 72 -15.41 -9.51 -1.92
CA THR A 72 -15.76 -10.88 -2.31
C THR A 72 -16.56 -10.89 -3.60
N ARG A 73 -17.52 -9.97 -3.74
CA ARG A 73 -18.32 -9.81 -4.96
C ARG A 73 -17.47 -9.36 -6.14
N TRP A 74 -16.54 -8.43 -5.94
CA TRP A 74 -15.63 -7.96 -6.98
C TRP A 74 -14.68 -9.04 -7.46
N THR A 75 -14.03 -9.76 -6.53
CA THR A 75 -13.11 -10.86 -6.83
C THR A 75 -13.81 -12.03 -7.53
N GLN A 76 -14.98 -12.47 -7.05
CA GLN A 76 -15.77 -13.53 -7.70
C GLN A 76 -16.35 -13.08 -9.04
N GLY A 77 -16.64 -11.79 -9.17
CA GLY A 77 -17.21 -11.16 -10.36
C GLY A 77 -16.18 -10.58 -11.31
N ILE A 78 -14.88 -10.89 -11.19
CA ILE A 78 -13.81 -10.17 -11.92
C ILE A 78 -14.03 -10.17 -13.44
N ALA A 79 -14.63 -11.22 -14.00
CA ALA A 79 -14.98 -11.28 -15.43
C ALA A 79 -16.02 -10.23 -15.87
N LEU A 80 -16.86 -9.73 -14.95
CA LEU A 80 -17.81 -8.64 -15.19
C LEU A 80 -17.15 -7.26 -15.14
N PHE A 81 -16.10 -7.12 -14.33
CA PHE A 81 -15.34 -5.88 -14.16
C PHE A 81 -14.19 -5.76 -15.17
N ALA A 82 -13.58 -6.87 -15.57
CA ALA A 82 -12.54 -6.90 -16.59
C ALA A 82 -13.16 -6.56 -17.95
N SER A 83 -12.69 -5.48 -18.57
CA SER A 83 -13.17 -5.06 -19.88
C SER A 83 -12.09 -4.32 -20.63
N GLN A 84 -12.07 -4.52 -21.95
CA GLN A 84 -11.25 -3.73 -22.88
C GLN A 84 -12.01 -2.52 -23.44
N ASP A 85 -13.28 -2.32 -23.03
CA ASP A 85 -14.06 -1.14 -23.37
C ASP A 85 -13.41 0.13 -22.77
N PRO A 86 -12.96 1.10 -23.58
CA PRO A 86 -12.36 2.34 -23.08
C PRO A 86 -13.29 3.17 -22.18
N GLN A 87 -14.62 3.02 -22.32
CA GLN A 87 -15.60 3.68 -21.46
C GLN A 87 -15.94 2.87 -20.21
N TRP A 88 -15.45 1.63 -20.15
CA TRP A 88 -15.69 0.71 -19.05
C TRP A 88 -17.19 0.52 -18.73
N THR A 89 -18.05 0.49 -19.76
CA THR A 89 -19.52 0.57 -19.61
C THR A 89 -20.10 -0.56 -18.77
N ALA A 90 -19.72 -1.80 -19.06
CA ALA A 90 -20.18 -2.98 -18.33
C ALA A 90 -19.69 -2.98 -16.88
N GLY A 91 -18.41 -2.64 -16.68
CA GLY A 91 -17.83 -2.50 -15.35
C GLY A 91 -18.49 -1.39 -14.54
N CYS A 92 -18.86 -0.28 -15.17
CA CYS A 92 -19.63 0.78 -14.54
C CYS A 92 -21.06 0.40 -14.20
N ALA A 93 -21.74 -0.39 -15.04
CA ALA A 93 -23.04 -0.94 -14.68
C ALA A 93 -22.93 -1.88 -13.47
N ALA A 94 -21.89 -2.71 -13.41
CA ALA A 94 -21.63 -3.61 -12.29
C ALA A 94 -21.27 -2.84 -11.00
N ALA A 95 -20.38 -1.83 -11.09
CA ALA A 95 -19.98 -1.01 -9.95
C ALA A 95 -21.16 -0.20 -9.38
N ARG A 96 -22.05 0.32 -10.23
CA ARG A 96 -23.27 1.02 -9.80
C ARG A 96 -24.25 0.14 -9.02
N ALA A 97 -24.19 -1.19 -9.19
CA ALA A 97 -24.98 -2.09 -8.36
C ALA A 97 -24.49 -2.16 -6.90
N ASP A 98 -23.30 -1.61 -6.62
CA ASP A 98 -22.72 -1.47 -5.29
C ASP A 98 -22.60 0.00 -4.84
N GLU A 99 -23.36 0.92 -5.46
CA GLU A 99 -23.33 2.36 -5.16
C GLU A 99 -23.53 2.66 -3.67
N ASP A 100 -24.52 2.03 -3.03
CA ASP A 100 -24.80 2.23 -1.60
C ASP A 100 -23.61 1.82 -0.71
N ARG A 101 -22.92 0.71 -1.03
CA ARG A 101 -21.74 0.24 -0.29
C ARG A 101 -20.55 1.17 -0.50
N ILE A 102 -20.38 1.67 -1.70
CA ILE A 102 -19.35 2.67 -2.03
C ILE A 102 -19.63 3.98 -1.27
N ASP A 103 -20.88 4.40 -1.17
CA ASP A 103 -21.26 5.58 -0.40
C ASP A 103 -21.03 5.39 1.09
N GLU A 104 -21.30 4.21 1.64
CA GLU A 104 -20.97 3.86 3.02
C GLU A 104 -19.46 3.87 3.29
N TRP A 105 -18.64 3.38 2.34
CA TRP A 105 -17.18 3.47 2.43
C TRP A 105 -16.73 4.93 2.47
N LEU A 106 -17.17 5.76 1.52
CA LEU A 106 -16.77 7.16 1.47
C LEU A 106 -17.27 7.93 2.70
N LEU A 107 -18.46 7.60 3.21
CA LEU A 107 -18.96 8.15 4.46
C LEU A 107 -18.07 7.75 5.64
N PHE A 108 -17.60 6.50 5.69
CA PHE A 108 -16.65 6.05 6.70
C PHE A 108 -15.35 6.87 6.64
N CYS A 109 -14.74 7.04 5.45
CA CYS A 109 -13.53 7.83 5.30
C CYS A 109 -13.74 9.29 5.72
N ASN A 110 -14.85 9.91 5.30
CA ASN A 110 -15.20 11.28 5.69
C ASN A 110 -15.39 11.43 7.22
N ARG A 111 -16.03 10.45 7.88
CA ARG A 111 -16.18 10.46 9.34
C ARG A 111 -14.83 10.38 10.03
N ARG A 112 -13.88 9.59 9.52
CA ARG A 112 -12.53 9.51 10.11
C ARG A 112 -11.74 10.81 10.00
N VAL A 113 -11.96 11.59 8.95
CA VAL A 113 -11.40 12.94 8.86
C VAL A 113 -11.99 13.86 9.94
N ALA A 114 -13.30 13.77 10.19
CA ALA A 114 -13.98 14.56 11.22
C ALA A 114 -13.66 14.10 12.65
N GLU A 115 -13.49 12.79 12.84
CA GLU A 115 -13.31 12.13 14.13
C GLU A 115 -12.17 11.09 14.07
N PRO A 116 -10.89 11.50 13.97
CA PRO A 116 -9.76 10.59 13.78
C PRO A 116 -9.59 9.50 14.84
N ASN A 117 -10.06 9.79 16.06
CA ASN A 117 -9.98 8.90 17.21
C ASN A 117 -11.21 8.00 17.39
N ALA A 118 -12.26 8.16 16.58
CA ALA A 118 -13.44 7.30 16.65
C ALA A 118 -13.08 5.91 16.12
N LEU A 119 -12.69 5.04 17.06
CA LEU A 119 -12.42 3.62 16.82
C LEU A 119 -13.67 2.77 16.69
N ASP A 120 -14.84 3.33 17.01
CA ASP A 120 -16.12 2.70 16.68
C ASP A 120 -16.31 2.81 15.17
N VAL A 121 -15.47 2.07 14.44
CA VAL A 121 -15.86 1.45 13.20
C VAL A 121 -17.17 0.79 13.55
N ASP A 122 -18.25 1.33 13.00
CA ASP A 122 -19.55 0.71 13.12
C ASP A 122 -19.34 -0.74 12.70
N GLN A 123 -19.29 -1.68 13.66
CA GLN A 123 -18.93 -3.07 13.38
C GLN A 123 -19.90 -3.66 12.34
N ALA A 124 -21.06 -3.01 12.16
CA ALA A 124 -22.00 -3.24 11.09
C ALA A 124 -21.43 -3.02 9.67
N LEU A 125 -20.50 -2.09 9.46
CA LEU A 125 -19.91 -1.78 8.15
C LEU A 125 -18.78 -2.74 7.75
N LEU A 126 -18.12 -3.36 8.73
CA LEU A 126 -16.98 -4.26 8.50
C LEU A 126 -17.30 -5.48 7.63
N PRO A 127 -18.44 -6.19 7.77
CA PRO A 127 -18.70 -7.33 6.91
C PRO A 127 -19.02 -6.92 5.47
N ASP A 128 -19.68 -5.79 5.28
CA ASP A 128 -20.30 -5.44 3.99
C ASP A 128 -19.42 -4.58 3.10
N VAL A 129 -18.66 -3.66 3.68
CA VAL A 129 -17.97 -2.60 2.95
C VAL A 129 -16.46 -2.73 3.04
N LEU A 130 -15.90 -2.68 4.26
CA LEU A 130 -14.46 -2.63 4.50
C LEU A 130 -13.87 -4.02 4.77
N SER A 131 -12.76 -4.37 4.13
CA SER A 131 -12.03 -5.56 4.52
C SER A 131 -11.37 -5.32 5.89
N HIS A 132 -10.97 -6.38 6.60
CA HIS A 132 -10.38 -6.20 7.92
C HIS A 132 -9.46 -7.31 8.35
N PHE A 133 -8.54 -6.98 9.25
CA PHE A 133 -7.80 -7.97 10.03
C PHE A 133 -8.55 -8.28 11.32
N LYS A 134 -8.87 -9.56 11.52
CA LYS A 134 -9.36 -10.09 12.79
C LYS A 134 -8.17 -10.50 13.65
N ILE A 135 -7.91 -9.73 14.70
CA ILE A 135 -6.85 -10.00 15.68
C ILE A 135 -7.45 -10.76 16.85
N THR A 136 -7.13 -12.05 16.94
CA THR A 136 -7.58 -12.92 18.04
C THR A 136 -6.42 -13.15 19.01
N PRO A 137 -6.60 -12.89 20.31
CA PRO A 137 -5.59 -13.22 21.31
C PRO A 137 -5.30 -14.72 21.30
N ALA A 138 -4.02 -15.12 21.44
CA ALA A 138 -3.73 -16.52 21.75
C ALA A 138 -4.34 -16.86 23.12
N ALA A 139 -4.75 -18.12 23.30
CA ALA A 139 -5.55 -18.59 24.44
C ALA A 139 -4.83 -18.61 25.81
N HIS A 140 -3.88 -17.70 26.08
CA HIS A 140 -3.07 -17.69 27.28
C HIS A 140 -3.44 -16.51 28.20
N GLY A 141 -3.83 -16.85 29.43
CA GLY A 141 -4.19 -15.90 30.49
C GLY A 141 -3.02 -15.13 31.09
N ALA A 142 -2.09 -14.65 30.25
CA ALA A 142 -1.12 -13.67 30.71
C ALA A 142 -1.88 -12.35 31.01
N PRO A 143 -1.61 -11.71 32.16
CA PRO A 143 -2.45 -10.63 32.70
C PRO A 143 -2.55 -9.40 31.80
N ASP A 144 -1.61 -9.22 30.87
CA ASP A 144 -1.53 -8.06 29.99
C ASP A 144 -1.96 -8.35 28.53
N CYS A 145 -2.46 -9.56 28.25
CA CYS A 145 -2.90 -9.88 26.90
C CYS A 145 -4.30 -9.36 26.60
N PRO A 146 -4.57 -8.89 25.38
CA PRO A 146 -5.92 -8.53 24.98
C PRO A 146 -6.84 -9.71 25.24
N THR A 147 -7.97 -9.48 25.91
CA THR A 147 -8.94 -10.54 26.23
C THR A 147 -10.04 -10.66 25.18
N HIS A 148 -10.08 -9.72 24.23
CA HIS A 148 -11.12 -9.58 23.24
C HIS A 148 -10.53 -9.60 21.84
N THR A 149 -11.27 -10.18 20.90
CA THR A 149 -10.96 -10.06 19.47
C THR A 149 -11.08 -8.60 19.06
N ARG A 150 -10.12 -8.12 18.28
CA ARG A 150 -10.13 -6.78 17.68
C ARG A 150 -10.26 -6.89 16.16
N TYR A 151 -10.83 -5.86 15.56
CA TYR A 151 -11.01 -5.75 14.13
C TYR A 151 -10.33 -4.47 13.64
N ILE A 152 -9.43 -4.60 12.68
CA ILE A 152 -8.69 -3.48 12.10
C ILE A 152 -9.22 -3.29 10.67
N PRO A 153 -10.01 -2.23 10.40
CA PRO A 153 -10.51 -1.98 9.05
C PRO A 153 -9.36 -1.63 8.12
N ILE A 154 -9.46 -2.08 6.89
CA ILE A 154 -8.64 -1.65 5.75
C ILE A 154 -9.57 -1.44 4.54
N GLU A 155 -9.12 -0.70 3.55
CA GLU A 155 -9.81 -0.70 2.26
C GLU A 155 -9.91 -2.11 1.68
N PRO A 156 -10.97 -2.41 0.91
CA PRO A 156 -11.01 -3.61 0.09
C PRO A 156 -9.77 -3.70 -0.83
N LEU A 157 -9.07 -4.83 -0.80
CA LEU A 157 -7.83 -5.06 -1.57
C LEU A 157 -8.10 -5.32 -3.05
N ALA A 158 -9.31 -5.73 -3.41
CA ALA A 158 -9.68 -6.10 -4.77
C ALA A 158 -10.98 -5.40 -5.18
N VAL A 159 -10.88 -4.09 -5.39
CA VAL A 159 -11.93 -3.19 -5.94
C VAL A 159 -11.31 -2.25 -6.98
N ALA A 160 -11.88 -1.07 -7.21
CA ALA A 160 -11.27 -0.04 -8.05
C ALA A 160 -9.88 0.37 -7.52
N LEU A 161 -8.87 0.44 -8.40
CA LEU A 161 -7.50 0.84 -8.07
C LEU A 161 -7.35 2.36 -7.85
N ARG A 162 -8.46 3.10 -7.85
CA ARG A 162 -8.57 4.55 -7.74
C ARG A 162 -9.79 4.84 -6.87
N HIS A 163 -10.10 6.12 -6.70
CA HIS A 163 -11.31 6.53 -5.98
C HIS A 163 -12.52 5.67 -6.38
N PRO A 164 -13.28 5.08 -5.43
CA PRO A 164 -14.31 4.06 -5.73
C PRO A 164 -15.40 4.50 -6.72
N LYS A 165 -15.62 5.82 -6.81
CA LYS A 165 -16.52 6.47 -7.78
C LYS A 165 -15.91 6.76 -9.17
N PHE A 166 -14.62 6.58 -9.35
CA PHE A 166 -13.96 6.71 -10.65
C PHE A 166 -14.00 5.36 -11.40
N PRO A 167 -14.21 5.35 -12.72
CA PRO A 167 -14.64 6.44 -13.60
C PRO A 167 -16.17 6.61 -13.69
N CYS A 168 -16.92 5.79 -12.97
CA CYS A 168 -18.33 5.52 -13.31
C CYS A 168 -19.31 6.60 -12.88
N TRP A 169 -18.99 7.39 -11.87
CA TRP A 169 -19.86 8.45 -11.37
C TRP A 169 -19.38 9.80 -11.87
N VAL A 170 -19.70 10.05 -13.14
CA VAL A 170 -19.33 11.28 -13.81
C VAL A 170 -20.23 12.44 -13.32
N PRO A 171 -19.67 13.54 -12.77
CA PRO A 171 -20.44 14.75 -12.56
C PRO A 171 -21.05 15.22 -13.89
N LYS A 172 -22.24 15.84 -13.86
CA LYS A 172 -22.86 16.39 -15.08
C LYS A 172 -21.83 17.22 -15.87
N PRO A 173 -21.66 17.00 -17.18
CA PRO A 173 -20.69 17.73 -17.98
C PRO A 173 -20.92 19.24 -17.82
N ARG A 174 -19.87 19.99 -17.47
CA ARG A 174 -19.91 21.45 -17.58
C ARG A 174 -19.75 21.82 -19.04
N VAL A 175 -20.65 22.63 -19.58
CA VAL A 175 -20.48 23.20 -20.92
C VAL A 175 -19.64 24.47 -20.80
N VAL A 176 -18.43 24.46 -21.33
CA VAL A 176 -17.55 25.63 -21.42
C VAL A 176 -17.28 25.91 -22.89
N ASN A 177 -17.58 27.12 -23.37
CA ASN A 177 -17.43 27.51 -24.78
C ASN A 177 -18.10 26.53 -25.77
N GLY A 178 -19.29 26.03 -25.43
CA GLY A 178 -20.03 25.07 -26.26
C GLY A 178 -19.47 23.64 -26.27
N ARG A 179 -18.41 23.36 -25.51
CA ARG A 179 -17.83 22.02 -25.36
C ARG A 179 -18.21 21.42 -24.00
N LYS A 180 -18.66 20.17 -24.00
CA LYS A 180 -18.94 19.41 -22.76
C LYS A 180 -17.61 18.95 -22.16
N HIS A 181 -17.32 19.40 -20.93
CA HIS A 181 -16.17 19.00 -20.14
C HIS A 181 -16.64 18.28 -18.88
N THR A 182 -16.22 17.04 -18.71
CA THR A 182 -16.35 16.29 -17.45
C THR A 182 -14.96 16.25 -16.80
N ASN A 183 -14.72 17.07 -15.78
CA ASN A 183 -13.45 17.02 -15.07
C ASN A 183 -13.51 15.95 -13.98
N LEU A 184 -13.12 14.71 -14.32
CA LEU A 184 -13.01 13.59 -13.38
C LEU A 184 -11.67 13.56 -12.64
N ARG A 185 -10.72 14.43 -13.04
CA ARG A 185 -9.37 14.44 -12.46
C ARG A 185 -9.35 14.59 -10.94
N PRO A 186 -10.20 15.40 -10.29
CA PRO A 186 -10.21 15.47 -8.84
C PRO A 186 -10.53 14.12 -8.17
N LEU A 187 -11.44 13.32 -8.75
CA LEU A 187 -11.75 11.99 -8.22
C LEU A 187 -10.63 11.01 -8.54
N LEU A 188 -10.10 11.02 -9.77
CA LEU A 188 -9.05 10.11 -10.20
C LEU A 188 -7.82 10.14 -9.28
N PHE A 189 -7.43 11.34 -8.82
CA PHE A 189 -6.21 11.54 -8.05
C PHE A 189 -6.44 11.80 -6.55
N SER A 190 -7.69 11.78 -6.08
CA SER A 190 -7.97 11.91 -4.65
C SER A 190 -7.53 10.64 -3.93
N THR A 191 -6.91 10.81 -2.75
CA THR A 191 -6.63 9.71 -1.82
C THR A 191 -7.50 9.77 -0.56
N ASP A 192 -8.57 10.57 -0.56
CA ASP A 192 -9.46 10.75 0.60
C ASP A 192 -10.28 9.50 0.95
N TRP A 193 -10.24 8.49 0.07
CA TRP A 193 -10.90 7.21 0.23
C TRP A 193 -9.99 6.13 0.85
N LEU A 194 -8.70 6.42 1.04
CA LEU A 194 -7.76 5.50 1.68
C LEU A 194 -8.04 5.37 3.18
N VAL A 195 -7.78 4.19 3.75
CA VAL A 195 -7.99 3.92 5.18
C VAL A 195 -6.63 3.85 5.88
N PHE A 196 -6.31 4.89 6.65
CA PHE A 196 -5.09 4.96 7.46
C PHE A 196 -5.27 4.24 8.80
N VAL A 197 -4.20 3.60 9.32
CA VAL A 197 -4.28 2.96 10.64
C VAL A 197 -4.54 4.04 11.72
N PRO A 198 -5.52 3.85 12.62
CA PRO A 198 -5.82 4.81 13.68
C PRO A 198 -4.71 4.87 14.76
N PRO A 199 -4.50 6.02 15.41
CA PRO A 199 -3.47 6.21 16.44
C PRO A 199 -3.60 5.24 17.61
N SER A 200 -4.82 4.81 17.90
CA SER A 200 -5.14 3.89 19.00
C SER A 200 -4.78 2.43 18.73
N LEU A 201 -4.48 2.08 17.47
CA LEU A 201 -3.97 0.77 17.09
C LEU A 201 -2.43 0.77 16.95
N MET A 202 -1.83 1.92 16.69
CA MET A 202 -0.39 2.12 16.73
C MET A 202 -0.01 2.51 18.16
N GLY A 203 0.53 1.56 18.94
CA GLY A 203 1.28 1.98 20.14
C GLY A 203 2.32 3.05 19.76
N PRO A 204 2.80 3.88 20.71
CA PRO A 204 3.78 4.90 20.37
C PRO A 204 5.01 4.22 19.72
N PRO A 205 5.26 4.46 18.43
CA PRO A 205 6.33 3.74 17.74
C PRO A 205 7.66 4.24 18.27
N ARG A 206 8.68 3.38 18.23
CA ARG A 206 10.02 3.80 18.61
C ARG A 206 10.57 4.84 17.62
N ARG A 207 10.35 4.59 16.33
CA ARG A 207 10.60 5.51 15.22
C ARG A 207 9.54 5.36 14.15
N SER A 208 9.39 6.37 13.31
CA SER A 208 8.48 6.35 12.17
C SER A 208 9.20 6.67 10.85
N TYR A 209 9.00 5.82 9.85
CA TYR A 209 9.63 5.93 8.53
C TYR A 209 8.60 5.99 7.40
N PHE A 210 8.82 6.89 6.43
CA PHE A 210 8.03 6.94 5.20
C PHE A 210 8.92 6.71 3.99
N PHE A 211 8.62 5.70 3.18
CA PHE A 211 9.31 5.43 1.91
C PHE A 211 8.36 5.77 0.76
N ASP A 212 8.67 6.81 -0.02
CA ASP A 212 7.88 7.26 -1.18
C ASP A 212 8.63 7.01 -2.49
N LEU A 213 8.20 6.00 -3.24
CA LEU A 213 8.78 5.65 -4.53
C LEU A 213 7.90 6.26 -5.62
N GLY A 214 8.46 7.23 -6.36
CA GLY A 214 7.71 8.04 -7.33
C GLY A 214 7.19 9.35 -6.74
N SER A 215 7.97 9.96 -5.85
CA SER A 215 7.55 11.13 -5.06
C SER A 215 7.31 12.41 -5.87
N THR A 216 7.82 12.51 -7.09
CA THR A 216 7.83 13.75 -7.89
C THR A 216 8.40 14.94 -7.12
N TYR A 217 7.68 16.07 -6.99
CA TYR A 217 8.05 17.19 -6.12
C TYR A 217 7.26 17.12 -4.80
N PHE A 218 7.90 17.52 -3.70
CA PHE A 218 7.33 17.45 -2.34
C PHE A 218 5.89 18.01 -2.21
N ASP A 219 5.64 19.18 -2.79
CA ASP A 219 4.38 19.94 -2.70
C ASP A 219 3.48 19.79 -3.93
N GLN A 220 3.82 18.91 -4.87
CA GLN A 220 3.13 18.83 -6.15
C GLN A 220 2.87 17.37 -6.52
N GLY A 221 1.62 16.94 -6.43
CA GLY A 221 1.19 15.71 -7.08
C GLY A 221 1.01 15.88 -8.58
N VAL A 222 0.59 14.82 -9.27
CA VAL A 222 0.38 14.79 -10.71
C VAL A 222 -0.50 15.97 -11.17
N ASN A 223 0.11 16.93 -11.88
CA ASN A 223 -0.52 18.18 -12.35
C ASN A 223 -1.15 19.06 -11.24
N GLY A 224 -0.68 18.96 -9.99
CA GLY A 224 -1.22 19.70 -8.85
C GLY A 224 -2.59 19.20 -8.36
N MET A 225 -2.97 17.98 -8.76
CA MET A 225 -4.29 17.41 -8.45
C MET A 225 -4.21 16.13 -7.60
N ALA A 226 -3.08 15.42 -7.62
CA ALA A 226 -2.85 14.28 -6.74
C ALA A 226 -2.28 14.73 -5.39
N ASP A 227 -2.51 13.92 -4.37
CA ASP A 227 -1.84 14.10 -3.09
C ASP A 227 -0.34 13.89 -3.29
N SER A 228 0.44 14.95 -3.04
CA SER A 228 1.89 14.86 -3.03
C SER A 228 2.38 14.14 -1.77
N LEU A 229 3.69 13.93 -1.66
CA LEU A 229 4.32 13.53 -0.41
C LEU A 229 3.83 14.38 0.77
N GLN A 230 3.79 15.72 0.62
CA GLN A 230 3.25 16.62 1.64
C GLN A 230 1.80 16.27 2.03
N GLY A 231 0.94 15.92 1.06
CA GLY A 231 -0.44 15.49 1.30
C GLY A 231 -0.54 14.22 2.15
N PHE A 232 0.25 13.20 1.83
CA PHE A 232 0.32 11.98 2.64
C PHE A 232 0.81 12.26 4.07
N LEU A 233 1.90 13.01 4.22
CA LEU A 233 2.44 13.37 5.54
C LEU A 233 1.42 14.15 6.38
N HIS A 234 0.66 15.05 5.75
CA HIS A 234 -0.42 15.77 6.40
C HIS A 234 -1.54 14.83 6.87
N LYS A 235 -1.96 13.87 6.02
CA LYS A 235 -2.98 12.87 6.35
C LYS A 235 -2.54 11.99 7.53
N TYR A 236 -1.32 11.48 7.54
CA TYR A 236 -0.80 10.72 8.70
C TYR A 236 -0.80 11.54 9.99
N ARG A 237 -0.36 12.80 9.92
CA ARG A 237 -0.37 13.66 11.10
C ARG A 237 -1.78 13.87 11.64
N LEU A 238 -2.76 14.09 10.76
CA LEU A 238 -4.14 14.35 11.16
C LEU A 238 -4.92 13.10 11.58
N LEU A 239 -4.80 12.02 10.80
CA LEU A 239 -5.64 10.82 10.91
C LEU A 239 -5.05 9.74 11.80
N SER A 240 -3.72 9.75 11.95
CA SER A 240 -2.94 8.73 12.63
C SER A 240 -2.10 9.31 13.77
N GLY A 241 -2.01 10.64 13.89
CA GLY A 241 -1.15 11.30 14.89
C GLY A 241 0.34 11.06 14.66
N VAL A 242 0.72 10.53 13.50
CA VAL A 242 2.10 10.16 13.17
C VAL A 242 2.79 11.35 12.55
N GLU A 243 3.88 11.78 13.16
CA GLU A 243 4.91 12.58 12.50
C GLU A 243 6.09 11.66 12.20
N PHE A 244 6.51 11.60 10.94
CA PHE A 244 7.64 10.77 10.52
C PHE A 244 8.95 11.33 11.06
N ASP A 245 9.85 10.46 11.51
CA ASP A 245 11.21 10.80 11.91
C ASP A 245 12.12 10.95 10.68
N GLU A 246 11.98 10.02 9.73
CA GLU A 246 12.77 9.98 8.50
C GLU A 246 11.86 9.67 7.29
N ILE A 247 12.08 10.39 6.20
CA ILE A 247 11.31 10.29 4.97
C ILE A 247 12.28 10.05 3.82
N PHE A 248 12.14 8.94 3.12
CA PHE A 248 12.99 8.55 2.00
C PHE A 248 12.18 8.60 0.70
N ALA A 249 12.56 9.50 -0.20
CA ALA A 249 11.83 9.79 -1.42
C ALA A 249 12.66 9.47 -2.67
N TRP A 250 12.11 8.71 -3.60
CA TRP A 250 12.72 8.40 -4.89
C TRP A 250 11.95 9.05 -6.04
N GLU A 251 12.70 9.49 -7.06
CA GLU A 251 12.14 9.95 -8.33
C GLU A 251 13.10 9.62 -9.47
N ALA A 252 12.62 8.86 -10.46
CA ALA A 252 13.40 8.44 -11.62
C ALA A 252 13.61 9.58 -12.63
N LYS A 253 12.62 10.47 -12.79
CA LYS A 253 12.70 11.63 -13.67
C LYS A 253 13.69 12.64 -13.11
N ALA A 254 14.63 13.10 -13.93
CA ALA A 254 15.55 14.16 -13.53
C ALA A 254 14.78 15.43 -13.10
N LEU A 255 14.92 15.80 -11.84
CA LEU A 255 14.40 17.03 -11.23
C LEU A 255 15.56 17.96 -10.86
N SER A 256 15.27 19.25 -10.83
CA SER A 256 16.24 20.23 -10.34
C SER A 256 16.37 20.11 -8.84
N HIS A 257 17.56 19.76 -8.35
CA HIS A 257 17.83 19.61 -6.92
C HIS A 257 17.50 20.90 -6.15
N THR A 258 17.91 22.05 -6.67
CA THR A 258 17.61 23.36 -6.06
C THR A 258 16.11 23.64 -6.02
N ASP A 259 15.39 23.32 -7.09
CA ASP A 259 13.94 23.55 -7.13
C ASP A 259 13.18 22.60 -6.20
N TYR A 260 13.63 21.36 -6.11
CA TYR A 260 13.05 20.37 -5.21
C TYR A 260 13.17 20.82 -3.75
N TRP A 261 14.38 21.12 -3.28
CA TRP A 261 14.61 21.52 -1.89
C TRP A 261 14.00 22.88 -1.53
N ARG A 262 13.80 23.78 -2.49
CA ARG A 262 13.09 25.04 -2.28
C ARG A 262 11.60 24.84 -1.95
N ARG A 263 11.02 23.71 -2.35
CA ARG A 263 9.61 23.36 -2.13
C ARG A 263 9.38 22.57 -0.84
N VAL A 264 10.44 22.00 -0.27
CA VAL A 264 10.37 21.24 0.98
C VAL A 264 10.21 22.22 2.14
N ASP A 265 9.21 21.98 2.99
CA ASP A 265 9.01 22.80 4.18
C ASP A 265 10.26 22.76 5.08
N LEU A 266 10.67 23.91 5.60
CA LEU A 266 11.91 24.03 6.40
C LEU A 266 11.92 23.12 7.64
N ASN A 267 10.75 22.81 8.19
CA ASN A 267 10.62 21.89 9.32
C ASN A 267 10.74 20.41 8.91
N MET A 268 10.61 20.07 7.63
CA MET A 268 10.72 18.71 7.10
C MET A 268 12.08 18.43 6.44
N SER A 269 12.80 19.47 6.02
CA SER A 269 14.05 19.30 5.26
C SER A 269 15.11 18.46 5.98
N HIS A 270 15.16 18.51 7.32
CA HIS A 270 16.13 17.74 8.11
C HIS A 270 15.75 16.26 8.29
N LYS A 271 14.51 15.90 7.98
CA LYS A 271 13.98 14.53 8.06
C LYS A 271 13.99 13.83 6.70
N MET A 272 14.27 14.56 5.63
CA MET A 272 14.03 14.09 4.27
C MET A 272 15.32 13.66 3.58
N HIS A 273 15.24 12.56 2.86
CA HIS A 273 16.31 12.00 2.03
C HIS A 273 15.77 11.83 0.63
N PHE A 274 16.33 12.56 -0.33
CA PHE A 274 15.87 12.54 -1.72
C PHE A 274 16.87 11.88 -2.65
N TYR A 275 16.41 10.83 -3.35
CA TYR A 275 17.15 10.08 -4.34
C TYR A 275 16.57 10.34 -5.72
N ASN A 276 17.19 11.24 -6.48
CA ASN A 276 16.77 11.53 -7.85
C ASN A 276 17.37 10.54 -8.86
N THR A 277 17.02 9.28 -8.68
CA THR A 277 17.44 8.14 -9.49
C THR A 277 16.38 7.05 -9.39
N PRO A 278 16.22 6.19 -10.41
CA PRO A 278 15.35 5.04 -10.32
C PRO A 278 15.69 4.18 -9.08
N VAL A 279 14.64 3.70 -8.42
CA VAL A 279 14.75 2.70 -7.34
C VAL A 279 15.06 1.33 -7.94
N SER A 280 15.83 0.51 -7.23
CA SER A 280 16.15 -0.85 -7.66
C SER A 280 15.21 -1.87 -6.99
N PRO A 281 14.58 -2.80 -7.75
CA PRO A 281 13.79 -3.86 -7.15
C PRO A 281 14.67 -4.94 -6.50
N VAL A 282 15.95 -5.00 -6.88
CA VAL A 282 16.91 -6.01 -6.41
C VAL A 282 17.30 -5.74 -4.96
N LEU A 283 16.91 -6.62 -4.04
CA LEU A 283 17.13 -6.48 -2.59
C LEU A 283 18.61 -6.28 -2.18
N THR A 284 19.57 -6.78 -2.95
CA THR A 284 21.00 -6.60 -2.64
C THR A 284 21.57 -5.26 -3.11
N SER A 285 20.84 -4.52 -3.94
CA SER A 285 21.26 -3.23 -4.47
C SER A 285 21.36 -2.17 -3.37
N SER A 286 22.35 -1.27 -3.45
CA SER A 286 22.40 -0.08 -2.59
C SER A 286 21.28 0.92 -2.86
N MET A 287 20.61 0.81 -4.01
CA MET A 287 19.50 1.66 -4.42
C MET A 287 18.13 1.02 -4.16
N SER A 288 18.07 -0.07 -3.41
CA SER A 288 16.83 -0.73 -3.04
C SER A 288 16.26 -0.11 -1.75
N ALA A 289 15.03 0.42 -1.84
CA ALA A 289 14.29 0.86 -0.66
C ALA A 289 14.02 -0.31 0.31
N LEU A 290 13.77 -1.51 -0.21
CA LEU A 290 13.54 -2.70 0.62
C LEU A 290 14.78 -3.08 1.45
N ARG A 291 15.97 -2.96 0.85
CA ARG A 291 17.22 -3.15 1.58
C ARG A 291 17.39 -2.12 2.69
N MET A 292 17.02 -0.88 2.40
CA MET A 292 17.09 0.21 3.36
C MET A 292 16.15 -0.05 4.54
N ILE A 293 14.92 -0.49 4.29
CA ILE A 293 13.98 -0.92 5.34
C ILE A 293 14.60 -2.02 6.22
N GLN A 294 15.18 -3.08 5.62
CA GLN A 294 15.84 -4.15 6.38
C GLN A 294 17.02 -3.66 7.23
N THR A 295 17.66 -2.56 6.82
CA THR A 295 18.85 -2.03 7.50
C THR A 295 18.47 -1.05 8.61
N LEU A 296 17.42 -0.25 8.41
CA LEU A 296 17.07 0.86 9.28
C LEU A 296 15.95 0.54 10.27
N ALA A 297 14.92 -0.17 9.83
CA ALA A 297 13.71 -0.39 10.62
C ALA A 297 13.88 -1.54 11.61
N HIS A 298 13.10 -1.47 12.69
CA HIS A 298 12.90 -2.53 13.66
C HIS A 298 11.40 -2.88 13.75
N PRO A 299 11.04 -4.07 14.26
CA PRO A 299 9.63 -4.46 14.40
C PRO A 299 8.78 -3.56 15.33
N ASP A 300 9.41 -2.69 16.13
CA ASP A 300 8.74 -1.72 17.01
C ASP A 300 8.67 -0.31 16.40
N ASP A 301 9.18 -0.14 15.18
CA ASP A 301 9.04 1.10 14.41
C ASP A 301 7.75 1.06 13.59
N PHE A 302 7.29 2.23 13.14
CA PHE A 302 6.17 2.36 12.20
C PHE A 302 6.69 2.68 10.79
N VAL A 303 6.44 1.82 9.82
CA VAL A 303 6.98 1.93 8.46
C VAL A 303 5.86 1.95 7.42
N VAL A 304 5.85 3.02 6.63
CA VAL A 304 4.98 3.18 5.47
C VAL A 304 5.78 3.03 4.19
N PHE A 305 5.30 2.18 3.29
CA PHE A 305 5.89 1.95 1.98
C PHE A 305 4.91 2.30 0.86
N LYS A 306 5.09 3.46 0.22
CA LYS A 306 4.35 3.90 -0.95
C LYS A 306 5.12 3.57 -2.24
N LEU A 307 4.46 2.89 -3.17
CA LEU A 307 4.97 2.44 -4.45
C LEU A 307 4.07 2.92 -5.58
N ASP A 308 4.57 3.89 -6.34
CA ASP A 308 3.87 4.57 -7.43
C ASP A 308 4.93 5.03 -8.45
N ILE A 309 5.60 4.06 -9.06
CA ILE A 309 6.62 4.32 -10.07
C ILE A 309 6.06 3.81 -11.39
N ASP A 310 6.04 4.64 -12.43
CA ASP A 310 5.48 4.33 -13.77
C ASP A 310 6.23 3.18 -14.52
N ASP A 311 6.67 2.12 -13.83
CA ASP A 311 7.39 0.94 -14.30
C ASP A 311 6.83 -0.34 -13.64
N THR A 312 5.73 -0.86 -14.20
CA THR A 312 5.01 -2.05 -13.72
C THR A 312 5.91 -3.25 -13.37
N PRO A 313 6.92 -3.63 -14.18
CA PRO A 313 7.77 -4.78 -13.84
C PRO A 313 8.52 -4.61 -12.52
N THR A 314 9.09 -3.42 -12.27
CA THR A 314 9.76 -3.11 -11.01
C THR A 314 8.78 -3.11 -9.85
N GLU A 315 7.60 -2.49 -10.01
CA GLU A 315 6.59 -2.47 -8.94
C GLU A 315 6.17 -3.89 -8.51
N VAL A 316 5.84 -4.73 -9.48
CA VAL A 316 5.44 -6.13 -9.24
C VAL A 316 6.57 -6.92 -8.58
N GLU A 317 7.82 -6.74 -9.03
CA GLU A 317 8.97 -7.41 -8.43
C GLU A 317 9.18 -7.00 -6.97
N MET A 318 8.98 -5.72 -6.63
CA MET A 318 9.09 -5.24 -5.25
C MET A 318 8.00 -5.81 -4.35
N ILE A 319 6.75 -5.83 -4.80
CA ILE A 319 5.63 -6.42 -4.03
C ILE A 319 5.85 -7.92 -3.82
N LEU A 320 6.23 -8.66 -4.87
CA LEU A 320 6.56 -10.08 -4.75
C LEU A 320 7.72 -10.31 -3.78
N THR A 321 8.74 -9.46 -3.80
CA THR A 321 9.88 -9.53 -2.86
C THR A 321 9.41 -9.33 -1.42
N ILE A 322 8.54 -8.36 -1.15
CA ILE A 322 7.94 -8.17 0.19
C ILE A 322 7.21 -9.44 0.61
N LEU A 323 6.29 -9.94 -0.21
CA LEU A 323 5.47 -11.12 0.09
C LEU A 323 6.29 -12.41 0.29
N GLN A 324 7.44 -12.53 -0.36
CA GLN A 324 8.32 -13.69 -0.28
C GLN A 324 9.39 -13.58 0.82
N THR A 325 9.51 -12.42 1.47
CA THR A 325 10.57 -12.15 2.46
C THR A 325 9.96 -11.90 3.83
N PRO A 326 9.89 -12.92 4.71
CA PRO A 326 9.24 -12.79 6.02
C PRO A 326 9.77 -11.66 6.89
N SER A 327 11.06 -11.31 6.77
CA SER A 327 11.65 -10.20 7.51
C SER A 327 11.15 -8.83 7.04
N LEU A 328 10.83 -8.66 5.75
CA LEU A 328 10.22 -7.41 5.25
C LEU A 328 8.77 -7.29 5.70
N ILE A 329 8.02 -8.40 5.65
CA ILE A 329 6.62 -8.43 6.13
C ILE A 329 6.52 -8.01 7.60
N SER A 330 7.52 -8.36 8.43
CA SER A 330 7.54 -7.95 9.84
C SER A 330 8.02 -6.52 10.10
N LEU A 331 8.45 -5.80 9.05
CA LEU A 331 9.02 -4.45 9.17
C LEU A 331 8.18 -3.38 8.47
N ILE A 332 7.14 -3.75 7.72
CA ILE A 332 6.30 -2.80 6.97
C ILE A 332 4.88 -2.90 7.51
N ASP A 333 4.37 -1.79 8.02
CA ASP A 333 3.03 -1.71 8.62
C ASP A 333 1.97 -1.37 7.58
N GLU A 334 2.27 -0.45 6.66
CA GLU A 334 1.35 -0.04 5.60
C GLU A 334 2.04 -0.03 4.24
N VAL A 335 1.32 -0.52 3.23
CA VAL A 335 1.73 -0.50 1.82
C VAL A 335 0.68 0.23 1.00
N PHE A 336 1.09 1.29 0.30
CA PHE A 336 0.27 1.93 -0.73
C PHE A 336 0.87 1.57 -2.08
N TRP A 337 0.10 0.87 -2.91
CA TRP A 337 0.55 0.47 -4.23
C TRP A 337 -0.43 0.95 -5.29
N GLU A 338 0.00 1.94 -6.07
CA GLU A 338 -0.72 2.35 -7.28
C GLU A 338 -0.33 1.39 -8.41
N HIS A 339 -1.02 0.25 -8.51
CA HIS A 339 -0.68 -0.74 -9.52
C HIS A 339 -0.87 -0.15 -10.94
N HIS A 340 0.25 0.06 -11.64
CA HIS A 340 0.25 0.56 -13.01
C HIS A 340 -0.08 -0.56 -13.99
N VAL A 341 -1.35 -0.67 -14.33
CA VAL A 341 -1.86 -1.68 -15.27
C VAL A 341 -2.12 -1.07 -16.64
N LYS A 342 -1.79 -1.81 -17.70
CA LYS A 342 -2.12 -1.43 -19.07
C LYS A 342 -3.55 -1.88 -19.36
N GLY A 343 -4.50 -0.95 -19.32
CA GLY A 343 -5.91 -1.23 -19.61
C GLY A 343 -6.86 -0.55 -18.65
N SER A 344 -8.09 -1.06 -18.58
CA SER A 344 -9.21 -0.54 -17.78
C SER A 344 -8.82 -0.11 -16.34
N PRO A 345 -9.56 0.82 -15.69
CA PRO A 345 -9.33 1.28 -14.30
C PRO A 345 -9.19 0.21 -13.19
N VAL A 346 -9.33 -1.07 -13.52
CA VAL A 346 -9.37 -2.22 -12.61
C VAL A 346 -8.55 -3.41 -13.13
N GLN A 347 -7.75 -3.24 -14.20
CA GLN A 347 -6.99 -4.35 -14.78
C GLN A 347 -5.70 -4.67 -14.06
#